data_AF-A0A9E1EFK2-F1
#
_entry.id   AF-A0A9E1EFK2-F1
#
_cell.length_a   1.000
_cell.length_b   1.000
_cell.length_c   1.000
_cell.angle_alpha   90.00
_cell.angle_beta   90.00
_cell.angle_gamma   90.00
#
_symmetry.space_group_name_H-M   'P 1'
#
loop_
_entity.id
_entity.type
_entity.pdbx_description
1 polymer ?
#
loop_
_entity_poly.entity_id
_entity_poly.type
_entity_poly.pdbx_seq_one_letter_code
_entity_poly.pdbx_strand_id
1 'polypeptide(L)'
;MAYRTHNCNELTFDNLNQRVQLAGWVDTIRDHGGVAFIDLRDEYGVTQVVVNDDDLINHLRKESVISVEGTVVKRDEETVNPKIATGELEVKVDTLTVLNPCTENLPFEIGESKETREDVRLTYRFLDLRNKKVHDNIIFRSKVVSYLRE
;
A
#
# COMPACT_ATOMS: atom_id res chain seq x y z
N MET A 1 0.48 -13.75 -16.55
CA MET A 1 0.12 -12.32 -16.44
C MET A 1 0.70 -11.80 -15.14
N ALA A 2 1.45 -10.70 -15.17
CA ALA A 2 1.97 -10.05 -13.98
C ALA A 2 0.94 -9.02 -13.49
N TYR A 3 0.67 -8.99 -12.18
CA TYR A 3 -0.26 -8.03 -11.57
C TYR A 3 0.39 -6.67 -11.25
N ARG A 4 1.68 -6.51 -11.56
CA ARG A 4 2.43 -5.27 -11.32
C ARG A 4 3.60 -5.15 -12.31
N THR A 5 4.00 -3.92 -12.58
CA THR A 5 5.24 -3.59 -13.29
C THR A 5 6.31 -3.01 -12.37
N HIS A 6 5.90 -2.37 -11.27
CA HIS A 6 6.78 -1.77 -10.27
C HIS A 6 6.32 -2.14 -8.86
N ASN A 7 7.19 -1.99 -7.87
CA ASN A 7 6.80 -2.09 -6.47
C ASN A 7 6.26 -0.75 -5.95
N CYS A 8 5.50 -0.79 -4.86
CA CYS A 8 5.23 0.43 -4.10
C CYS A 8 6.55 0.95 -3.50
N ASN A 9 6.64 2.25 -3.24
CA ASN A 9 7.84 2.92 -2.73
C ASN A 9 9.08 2.88 -3.66
N GLU A 10 8.94 2.45 -4.92
CA GLU A 10 10.02 2.38 -5.92
C GLU A 10 10.01 3.55 -6.92
N LEU A 11 8.86 4.23 -7.10
CA LEU A 11 8.70 5.26 -8.12
C LEU A 11 9.58 6.49 -7.84
N THR A 12 10.21 7.00 -8.89
CA THR A 12 11.05 8.20 -8.87
C THR A 12 10.61 9.19 -9.94
N PHE A 13 11.23 10.38 -9.99
CA PHE A 13 10.94 11.37 -11.04
C PHE A 13 11.26 10.87 -12.45
N ASP A 14 12.11 9.86 -12.60
CA ASP A 14 12.37 9.23 -13.90
C ASP A 14 11.13 8.49 -14.44
N ASN A 15 10.18 8.15 -13.57
CA ASN A 15 8.92 7.53 -13.92
C ASN A 15 7.82 8.53 -14.28
N LEU A 16 8.07 9.84 -14.20
CA LEU A 16 7.04 10.85 -14.44
C LEU A 16 6.42 10.70 -15.83
N ASN A 17 5.09 10.78 -15.90
CA ASN A 17 4.26 10.56 -17.10
C ASN A 17 4.32 9.12 -17.67
N GLN A 18 4.99 8.17 -17.00
CA GLN A 18 4.96 6.78 -17.42
C GLN A 18 3.70 6.08 -16.91
N ARG A 19 3.22 5.12 -17.69
CA ARG A 19 2.15 4.23 -17.31
C ARG A 19 2.71 3.07 -16.50
N VAL A 20 2.21 2.89 -15.28
CA VAL A 20 2.67 1.87 -14.33
C VAL A 20 1.51 1.06 -13.81
N GLN A 21 1.82 -0.14 -13.33
CA GLN A 21 0.88 -1.01 -12.64
C GLN A 21 1.45 -1.36 -11.28
N LEU A 22 0.69 -1.11 -10.23
CA LEU A 22 1.03 -1.42 -8.85
C LEU A 22 -0.01 -2.38 -8.27
N ALA A 23 0.41 -3.28 -7.39
CA ALA A 23 -0.51 -4.16 -6.67
C ALA A 23 -0.09 -4.28 -5.21
N GLY A 24 -1.09 -4.30 -4.33
CA GLY A 24 -0.86 -4.30 -2.89
C GLY A 24 -2.16 -4.26 -2.10
N TRP A 25 -2.03 -3.95 -0.81
CA TRP A 25 -3.14 -3.74 0.11
C TRP A 25 -3.50 -2.27 0.20
N VAL A 26 -4.80 -1.99 0.26
CA VAL A 26 -5.31 -0.67 0.60
C VAL A 26 -5.00 -0.36 2.07
N ASP A 27 -4.06 0.52 2.34
CA ASP A 27 -3.67 0.89 3.70
C ASP A 27 -4.63 1.94 4.29
N THR A 28 -4.83 3.02 3.54
CA THR A 28 -5.81 4.06 3.87
C THR A 28 -6.61 4.47 2.64
N ILE A 29 -7.83 4.96 2.87
CA ILE A 29 -8.72 5.53 1.86
C ILE A 29 -9.18 6.88 2.40
N ARG A 30 -8.99 7.93 1.62
CA ARG A 30 -9.48 9.29 1.89
C ARG A 30 -10.35 9.72 0.71
N ASP A 31 -11.65 9.63 0.89
CA ASP A 31 -12.66 9.99 -0.12
C ASP A 31 -13.18 11.40 0.13
N HIS A 32 -13.13 12.25 -0.91
CA HIS A 32 -13.59 13.64 -0.88
C HIS A 32 -14.78 13.89 -1.82
N GLY A 33 -15.36 12.84 -2.41
CA GLY A 33 -16.42 12.91 -3.41
C GLY A 33 -15.89 13.32 -4.79
N GLY A 34 -15.93 12.41 -5.76
CA GLY A 34 -15.37 12.59 -7.10
C GLY A 34 -13.84 12.42 -7.18
N VAL A 35 -13.16 12.33 -6.05
CA VAL A 35 -11.74 11.96 -5.95
C VAL A 35 -11.46 11.25 -4.63
N ALA A 36 -10.74 10.13 -4.71
CA ALA A 36 -10.22 9.42 -3.56
C ALA A 36 -8.71 9.23 -3.65
N PHE A 37 -8.07 9.46 -2.51
CA PHE A 37 -6.65 9.21 -2.30
C PHE A 37 -6.50 7.90 -1.52
N ILE A 38 -5.80 6.95 -2.12
CA ILE A 38 -5.55 5.64 -1.54
C ILE A 38 -4.06 5.50 -1.32
N ASP A 39 -3.66 5.18 -0.09
CA ASP A 39 -2.30 4.74 0.18
C ASP A 39 -2.24 3.23 -0.12
N LEU A 40 -1.58 2.86 -1.23
CA LEU A 40 -1.39 1.47 -1.63
C LEU A 40 -0.07 0.96 -1.06
N ARG A 41 -0.15 -0.12 -0.28
CA ARG A 41 0.99 -0.70 0.45
C ARG A 41 1.34 -2.07 -0.08
N ASP A 42 2.62 -2.33 -0.29
CA ASP A 42 3.16 -3.67 -0.47
C ASP A 42 4.31 -3.93 0.53
N GLU A 43 5.09 -4.98 0.30
CA GLU A 43 6.25 -5.32 1.13
C GLU A 43 7.37 -4.26 1.10
N TYR A 44 7.47 -3.47 0.04
CA TYR A 44 8.55 -2.50 -0.18
C TYR A 44 8.20 -1.11 0.34
N GLY A 45 6.92 -0.81 0.52
CA GLY A 45 6.44 0.39 1.20
C GLY A 45 5.09 0.85 0.69
N VAL A 46 4.90 2.17 0.63
CA VAL A 46 3.61 2.81 0.32
C VAL A 46 3.78 3.76 -0.86
N THR A 47 2.83 3.73 -1.79
CA THR A 47 2.67 4.71 -2.86
C THR A 47 1.23 5.22 -2.87
N GLN A 48 1.01 6.53 -3.00
CA GLN A 48 -0.34 7.08 -3.14
C GLN A 48 -0.85 6.85 -4.57
N VAL A 49 -2.11 6.48 -4.66
CA VAL A 49 -2.84 6.36 -5.92
C VAL A 49 -4.12 7.17 -5.82
N VAL A 50 -4.49 7.85 -6.89
CA VAL A 50 -5.62 8.77 -6.95
C VAL A 50 -6.64 8.25 -7.94
N VAL A 51 -7.88 8.11 -7.48
CA VAL A 51 -9.00 7.59 -8.28
C VAL A 51 -10.03 8.69 -8.40
N ASN A 52 -10.38 9.09 -9.63
CA ASN A 52 -11.36 10.14 -9.91
C ASN A 52 -12.73 9.58 -10.33
N ASP A 53 -12.99 8.32 -9.98
CA ASP A 53 -14.19 7.57 -10.34
C ASP A 53 -14.72 6.89 -9.08
N ASP A 54 -15.83 7.43 -8.56
CA ASP A 54 -16.45 6.95 -7.32
C ASP A 54 -16.94 5.50 -7.45
N ASP A 55 -17.26 5.03 -8.66
CA ASP A 55 -17.72 3.66 -8.89
C ASP A 55 -16.57 2.65 -8.70
N LEU A 56 -15.33 3.05 -9.00
CA LEU A 56 -14.13 2.19 -8.85
C LEU A 56 -13.73 1.98 -7.39
N ILE A 57 -14.06 2.92 -6.51
CA ILE A 57 -13.77 2.84 -5.07
C ILE A 57 -14.98 2.39 -4.26
N ASN A 58 -16.15 2.26 -4.89
CA ASN A 58 -17.36 1.85 -4.20
C ASN A 58 -17.16 0.47 -3.54
N HIS A 59 -17.49 0.38 -2.26
CA HIS A 59 -17.26 -0.78 -1.40
C HIS A 59 -15.79 -1.20 -1.19
N LEU A 60 -14.82 -0.42 -1.66
CA LEU A 60 -13.41 -0.68 -1.37
C LEU A 60 -13.15 -0.47 0.12
N ARG A 61 -12.55 -1.46 0.77
CA ARG A 61 -12.22 -1.42 2.20
C ARG A 61 -10.71 -1.51 2.42
N LYS A 62 -10.25 -0.97 3.55
CA LYS A 62 -8.87 -1.21 4.03
C LYS A 62 -8.55 -2.70 3.99
N GLU A 63 -7.29 -3.01 3.72
CA GLU A 63 -6.73 -4.35 3.57
C GLU A 63 -7.31 -5.20 2.43
N SER A 64 -8.16 -4.63 1.56
CA SER A 64 -8.47 -5.25 0.27
C SER A 64 -7.21 -5.28 -0.60
N VAL A 65 -7.04 -6.37 -1.36
CA VAL A 65 -5.94 -6.52 -2.31
C VAL A 65 -6.39 -6.01 -3.66
N ILE A 66 -5.67 -5.03 -4.20
CA ILE A 66 -5.98 -4.40 -5.49
C ILE A 66 -4.77 -4.39 -6.41
N SER A 67 -5.05 -4.34 -7.71
CA SER A 67 -4.11 -3.98 -8.77
C SER A 67 -4.63 -2.72 -9.43
N VAL A 68 -3.79 -1.69 -9.53
CA VAL A 68 -4.11 -0.42 -10.18
C VAL A 68 -3.16 -0.18 -11.33
N GLU A 69 -3.70 0.29 -12.44
CA GLU A 69 -2.96 0.76 -13.61
C GLU A 69 -3.25 2.25 -13.79
N GLY A 70 -2.20 3.03 -14.03
CA GLY A 70 -2.35 4.47 -14.14
C GLY A 70 -1.07 5.17 -14.54
N THR A 71 -1.11 6.50 -14.53
CA THR A 71 0.01 7.36 -14.94
C THR A 71 0.65 8.00 -13.71
N VAL A 72 1.98 7.96 -13.63
CA VAL A 72 2.72 8.65 -12.56
C VAL A 72 2.68 10.15 -12.79
N VAL A 73 2.23 10.88 -11.79
CA VAL A 73 2.14 12.34 -11.79
C VAL A 73 2.79 12.91 -10.52
N LYS A 74 3.12 14.20 -10.55
CA LYS A 74 3.52 14.91 -9.34
C LYS A 74 2.29 15.14 -8.48
N ARG A 75 2.47 15.05 -7.17
CA ARG A 75 1.48 15.51 -6.21
C ARG A 75 1.35 17.02 -6.25
N ASP A 76 0.16 17.50 -5.92
CA ASP A 76 -0.03 18.90 -5.56
C ASP A 76 0.79 19.25 -4.30
N GLU A 77 1.26 20.50 -4.21
CA GLU A 77 2.13 20.95 -3.11
C GLU A 77 1.52 20.69 -1.73
N GLU A 78 0.19 20.76 -1.61
CA GLU A 78 -0.57 20.52 -0.39
C GLU A 78 -0.64 19.04 0.03
N THR A 79 -0.39 18.11 -0.90
CA THR A 79 -0.52 16.65 -0.67
C THR A 79 0.83 15.92 -0.68
N VAL A 80 1.94 16.67 -0.79
CA VAL A 80 3.30 16.16 -0.65
C VAL A 80 3.50 15.58 0.76
N ASN A 81 4.00 14.36 0.83
CA ASN A 81 4.29 13.68 2.09
C ASN A 81 5.80 13.41 2.25
N PRO A 82 6.55 14.25 2.99
CA PRO A 82 8.01 14.09 3.12
C PRO A 82 8.43 12.87 3.93
N LYS A 83 7.48 12.11 4.50
CA LYS A 83 7.77 10.94 5.35
C LYS A 83 7.95 9.65 4.55
N ILE A 84 7.64 9.63 3.26
CA ILE A 84 7.74 8.45 2.38
C ILE A 84 8.55 8.79 1.12
N ALA A 85 9.22 7.80 0.53
CA ALA A 85 10.14 8.07 -0.59
C ALA A 85 9.39 8.55 -1.86
N THR A 86 8.21 8.00 -2.12
CA THR A 86 7.31 8.45 -3.20
C THR A 86 6.43 9.63 -2.76
N GLY A 87 6.91 10.44 -1.81
CA GLY A 87 6.14 11.49 -1.17
C GLY A 87 5.73 12.64 -2.07
N GLU A 88 6.46 12.82 -3.17
CA GLU A 88 6.26 13.88 -4.16
C GLU A 88 5.51 13.38 -5.41
N LEU A 89 5.24 12.08 -5.48
CA LEU A 89 4.64 11.42 -6.64
C LEU A 89 3.38 10.64 -6.23
N GLU A 90 2.49 10.47 -7.19
CA GLU A 90 1.31 9.62 -7.06
C GLU A 90 0.98 8.98 -8.41
N VAL A 91 0.11 7.96 -8.39
CA VAL A 91 -0.39 7.33 -9.61
C VAL A 91 -1.85 7.73 -9.81
N LYS A 92 -2.13 8.48 -10.87
CA LYS A 92 -3.51 8.74 -11.30
C LYS A 92 -4.05 7.49 -11.99
N VAL A 93 -5.04 6.86 -11.37
CA VAL A 93 -5.53 5.54 -11.75
C VAL A 93 -6.49 5.64 -12.94
N ASP A 94 -6.21 4.85 -13.97
CA ASP A 94 -7.09 4.64 -15.12
C ASP A 94 -7.94 3.37 -14.94
N THR A 95 -7.40 2.37 -14.26
CA THR A 95 -8.06 1.08 -14.06
C THR A 95 -7.73 0.53 -12.68
N LEU A 96 -8.76 0.11 -11.95
CA LEU A 96 -8.64 -0.55 -10.66
C LEU A 96 -9.29 -1.93 -10.75
N THR A 97 -8.54 -2.96 -10.34
CA THR A 97 -9.04 -4.32 -10.23
C THR A 97 -8.93 -4.78 -8.78
N VAL A 98 -10.06 -5.15 -8.17
CA VAL A 98 -10.08 -5.79 -6.86
C VAL A 98 -9.70 -7.27 -7.04
N LEU A 99 -8.51 -7.64 -6.56
CA LEU A 99 -8.01 -9.01 -6.62
C LEU A 99 -8.60 -9.87 -5.49
N ASN A 100 -8.74 -9.27 -4.31
CA ASN A 100 -9.38 -9.92 -3.16
C ASN A 100 -10.00 -8.87 -2.23
N PRO A 101 -11.34 -8.84 -2.07
CA PRO A 101 -11.99 -7.89 -1.19
C PRO A 101 -11.79 -8.27 0.29
N CYS A 102 -11.55 -7.29 1.15
CA CYS A 102 -11.65 -7.50 2.59
C CYS A 102 -13.12 -7.41 3.01
N THR A 103 -13.74 -8.55 3.33
CA THR A 103 -15.18 -8.61 3.67
C THR A 103 -15.45 -8.47 5.17
N GLU A 104 -14.53 -8.97 5.99
CA GLU A 104 -14.63 -8.98 7.46
C GLU A 104 -14.09 -7.68 8.08
N ASN A 105 -14.53 -7.39 9.31
CA ASN A 105 -13.93 -6.32 10.11
C ASN A 105 -12.52 -6.72 10.56
N LEU A 106 -11.60 -5.76 10.55
CA LEU A 106 -10.24 -5.99 11.03
C LEU A 106 -10.24 -6.17 12.56
N PRO A 107 -9.51 -7.16 13.10
CA PRO A 107 -9.38 -7.35 14.55
C PRO A 107 -8.57 -6.22 15.21
N PHE A 108 -7.80 -5.48 14.42
CA PHE A 108 -7.02 -4.30 14.78
C PHE A 108 -6.60 -3.56 13.50
N GLU A 109 -6.29 -2.27 13.62
CA GLU A 109 -5.64 -1.51 12.54
C GLU A 109 -4.19 -2.00 12.38
N ILE A 110 -3.74 -2.25 11.14
CA ILE A 110 -2.43 -2.88 10.88
C ILE A 110 -1.29 -2.04 11.47
N GLY A 111 -1.34 -0.72 11.28
CA GLY A 111 -0.34 0.22 11.79
C GLY A 111 -0.21 0.21 13.32
N GLU A 112 -1.29 -0.11 14.02
CA GLU A 112 -1.42 -0.09 15.49
C GLU A 112 -1.46 -1.49 16.11
N SER A 113 -1.28 -2.55 15.32
CA SER A 113 -1.33 -3.94 15.79
C SER A 113 -0.48 -4.19 17.05
N LYS A 114 0.69 -3.55 17.21
CA LYS A 114 1.55 -3.67 18.39
C LYS A 114 0.95 -3.12 19.69
N GLU A 115 -0.06 -2.27 19.61
CA GLU A 115 -0.80 -1.69 20.73
C GLU A 115 -1.98 -2.58 21.14
N THR A 116 -2.32 -3.56 20.29
CA THR A 116 -3.34 -4.58 20.57
C THR A 116 -2.78 -5.68 21.49
N ARG A 117 -3.67 -6.35 22.23
CA ARG A 117 -3.32 -7.50 23.07
C ARG A 117 -2.60 -8.58 22.26
N GLU A 118 -1.57 -9.16 22.87
CA GLU A 118 -0.70 -10.15 22.23
C GLU A 118 -1.45 -11.41 21.76
N ASP A 119 -2.41 -11.91 22.54
CA ASP A 119 -3.20 -13.09 22.19
C ASP A 119 -3.99 -12.89 20.89
N VAL A 120 -4.56 -11.70 20.69
CA VAL A 120 -5.24 -11.33 19.44
C VAL A 120 -4.24 -11.23 18.29
N ARG A 121 -3.09 -10.58 18.51
CA ARG A 121 -2.04 -10.47 17.48
C ARG A 121 -1.50 -11.82 17.05
N LEU A 122 -1.34 -12.78 17.97
CA LEU A 122 -0.87 -14.13 17.66
C LEU A 122 -1.95 -14.95 16.95
N THR A 123 -3.23 -14.78 17.30
CA THR A 123 -4.36 -15.39 16.59
C THR A 123 -4.41 -14.90 15.14
N TYR A 124 -4.26 -13.59 14.92
CA TYR A 124 -4.28 -12.95 13.61
C TYR A 124 -2.86 -12.58 13.15
N ARG A 125 -1.89 -13.47 13.38
CA ARG A 125 -0.47 -13.17 13.11
C ARG A 125 -0.19 -12.81 11.66
N PHE A 126 -0.97 -13.34 10.73
CA PHE A 126 -0.88 -13.01 9.31
C PHE A 126 -1.21 -11.54 9.00
N LEU A 127 -2.02 -10.86 9.82
CA LEU A 127 -2.26 -9.42 9.74
C LEU A 127 -1.19 -8.64 10.51
N ASP A 128 -0.83 -9.08 11.72
CA ASP A 128 0.23 -8.43 12.52
C ASP A 128 1.58 -8.40 11.79
N LEU A 129 1.89 -9.43 10.98
CA LEU A 129 3.07 -9.44 10.11
C LEU A 129 3.07 -8.37 9.01
N ARG A 130 1.93 -7.74 8.71
CA ARG A 130 1.84 -6.59 7.77
C ARG A 130 2.21 -5.27 8.44
N ASN A 131 2.26 -5.22 9.77
CA ASN A 131 2.75 -4.04 10.47
C ASN A 131 4.21 -3.79 10.11
N LYS A 132 4.54 -2.56 9.72
CA LYS A 132 5.89 -2.20 9.27
C LYS A 132 6.98 -2.63 10.26
N LYS A 133 6.82 -2.36 11.57
CA LYS A 133 7.83 -2.72 12.58
C LYS A 133 7.99 -4.23 12.73
N VAL A 134 6.91 -4.98 12.59
CA VAL A 134 6.95 -6.46 12.69
C VAL A 134 7.56 -7.05 11.42
N HIS A 135 7.16 -6.57 10.25
CA HIS A 135 7.71 -6.95 8.96
C HIS A 135 9.22 -6.67 8.88
N ASP A 136 9.64 -5.45 9.21
CA ASP A 136 11.05 -5.02 9.23
C ASP A 136 11.91 -5.97 10.09
N ASN A 137 11.39 -6.43 11.23
CA ASN A 137 12.09 -7.38 12.11
C ASN A 137 12.29 -8.75 11.44
N ILE A 138 11.29 -9.24 10.68
CA ILE A 138 11.40 -10.51 9.94
C ILE A 138 12.43 -10.39 8.81
N ILE A 139 12.40 -9.28 8.07
CA ILE A 139 13.39 -9.00 7.03
C ILE A 139 14.79 -8.87 7.61
N PHE A 140 14.95 -8.15 8.73
CA PHE A 140 16.22 -8.02 9.41
C PHE A 140 16.78 -9.36 9.87
N ARG A 141 15.93 -10.20 10.48
CA ARG A 141 16.31 -11.58 10.86
C ARG A 141 16.81 -12.37 9.65
N SER A 142 16.12 -12.28 8.51
CA SER A 142 16.53 -12.94 7.26
C SER A 142 17.92 -12.45 6.81
N LYS A 143 18.15 -11.14 6.79
CA LYS A 143 19.44 -10.53 6.43
C LYS A 143 20.59 -10.99 7.33
N VAL A 144 20.36 -11.04 8.65
CA VAL A 144 21.36 -11.53 9.61
C VAL A 144 21.72 -12.99 9.36
N VAL A 145 20.72 -13.85 9.12
CA VAL A 145 20.96 -15.28 8.85
C VAL A 145 21.71 -15.47 7.53
N SER A 146 21.39 -14.71 6.48
CA SER A 146 22.12 -14.75 5.22
C SER A 146 23.56 -14.30 5.39
N TYR A 147 23.81 -13.19 6.08
CA TYR A 147 25.15 -12.68 6.36
C TYR A 147 26.02 -13.68 7.13
N LEU A 148 25.45 -14.44 8.09
CA LEU A 148 26.19 -15.46 8.84
C LEU A 148 26.52 -16.72 8.02
N ARG A 149 25.91 -16.90 6.85
CA ARG A 149 26.13 -18.05 5.98
C ARG A 149 27.11 -17.76 4.84
N GLU A 150 27.38 -16.49 4.57
CA GLU A 150 28.45 -16.03 3.68
C GLU A 150 29.82 -16.18 4.37
#